data_AF-A0A0A7LKH1-F1
#
_entry.id   AF-A0A0A7LKH1-F1
#
_cell.length_a   1.000
_cell.length_b   1.000
_cell.length_c   1.000
_cell.angle_alpha   90.00
_cell.angle_beta   90.00
_cell.angle_gamma   90.00
#
_symmetry.space_group_name_H-M   'P 1'
#
loop_
_entity.id
_entity.type
_entity.pdbx_description
1 polymer ?
#
loop_
_entity_poly.entity_id
_entity_poly.type
_entity_poly.pdbx_seq_one_letter_code
_entity_poly.pdbx_strand_id
1 'polypeptide(L)'
;MFILSGCYNNKMIHSSGKNEIVYSLPLPRGFKRLESADYHGRKLVKFNYPDSSCVFITDKNGYVADFMSLKYGDGIYVFVATEDTVNINGLYKNKYWREIKKNNVIYGYSNVSEDRRAEFDMVINNMNIRYPEKKK
;
A
#
# COMPACT_ATOMS: atom_id res chain seq x y z
N MET A 1 23.27 -20.78 -3.27
CA MET A 1 22.01 -20.11 -2.86
C MET A 1 22.39 -18.72 -2.40
N PHE A 2 22.25 -17.72 -3.27
CA PHE A 2 22.62 -16.33 -2.95
C PHE A 2 21.47 -15.68 -2.20
N ILE A 3 21.64 -15.48 -0.89
CA ILE A 3 20.75 -14.61 -0.12
C ILE A 3 21.18 -13.19 -0.45
N LEU A 4 20.55 -12.58 -1.46
CA LEU A 4 20.65 -11.14 -1.66
C LEU A 4 19.98 -10.48 -0.45
N SER A 5 20.79 -10.11 0.54
CA SER A 5 20.38 -9.19 1.60
C SER A 5 20.11 -7.83 0.97
N GLY A 6 18.90 -7.70 0.39
CA GLY A 6 18.36 -6.43 -0.05
C GLY A 6 18.39 -5.45 1.10
N CYS A 7 19.09 -4.34 0.91
CA CYS A 7 19.25 -3.33 1.94
C CYS A 7 17.98 -2.46 1.95
N TYR A 8 17.04 -2.73 2.86
CA TYR A 8 15.78 -2.01 2.98
C TYR A 8 15.95 -0.67 3.68
N ASN A 9 15.20 0.34 3.25
CA ASN A 9 15.08 1.61 3.96
C ASN A 9 13.74 1.62 4.70
N ASN A 10 13.77 1.52 6.03
CA ASN A 10 12.56 1.68 6.83
C ASN A 10 12.09 3.14 6.75
N LYS A 11 10.91 3.35 6.17
CA LYS A 11 10.26 4.67 6.12
C LYS A 11 9.12 4.70 7.12
N MET A 12 9.17 5.69 8.01
CA MET A 12 8.07 6.01 8.92
C MET A 12 7.20 7.09 8.29
N ILE A 13 5.88 6.89 8.32
CA ILE A 13 4.88 7.81 7.79
C ILE A 13 3.83 8.04 8.87
N HIS A 14 3.43 9.29 9.04
CA HIS A 14 2.41 9.69 10.00
C HIS A 14 1.10 9.98 9.26
N SER A 15 -0.01 9.37 9.69
CA SER A 15 -1.35 9.83 9.29
C SER A 15 -1.65 11.17 9.94
N SER A 16 -2.35 12.05 9.23
CA SER A 16 -2.79 13.34 9.81
C SER A 16 -4.19 13.18 10.39
N GLY A 17 -4.44 13.61 11.63
CA GLY A 17 -5.77 13.60 12.24
C GLY A 17 -5.78 13.43 13.76
N LYS A 18 -6.98 13.36 14.37
CA LYS A 18 -7.20 13.23 15.82
C LYS A 18 -6.60 11.95 16.44
N ASN A 19 -6.35 10.93 15.63
CA ASN A 19 -5.63 9.70 16.00
C ASN A 19 -4.43 9.58 15.05
N GLU A 20 -3.26 10.03 15.48
CA GLU A 20 -2.03 9.94 14.69
C GLU A 20 -1.58 8.48 14.58
N ILE A 21 -1.94 7.81 13.48
CA ILE A 21 -1.50 6.45 13.20
C ILE A 21 -0.11 6.52 12.59
N VAL A 22 0.82 5.75 13.16
CA VAL A 22 2.20 5.68 12.68
C VAL A 22 2.39 4.40 11.88
N TYR A 23 2.90 4.54 10.67
CA TYR A 23 3.18 3.45 9.75
C TYR A 23 4.69 3.29 9.59
N SER A 24 5.18 2.06 9.58
CA SER A 24 6.55 1.75 9.18
C SER A 24 6.55 0.72 8.06
N LEU A 25 7.21 1.07 6.96
CA LEU A 25 7.34 0.23 5.77
C LEU A 25 8.83 0.01 5.47
N PRO A 26 9.28 -1.26 5.35
CA PRO A 26 10.63 -1.57 4.89
C PRO A 26 10.68 -1.44 3.38
N LEU A 27 10.79 -0.21 2.87
CA LEU A 27 10.72 0.04 1.43
C LEU A 27 12.02 -0.40 0.73
N PRO A 28 11.91 -1.04 -0.45
CA PRO A 28 13.03 -1.30 -1.33
C PRO A 28 13.71 0.01 -1.72
N ARG A 29 15.03 -0.03 -1.85
CA ARG A 29 15.78 1.11 -2.41
C ARG A 29 15.33 1.38 -3.85
N GLY A 30 15.45 2.65 -4.26
CA GLY A 30 15.26 3.04 -5.66
C GLY A 30 13.91 3.67 -6.01
N PHE A 31 13.05 3.99 -5.04
CA PHE A 31 11.89 4.84 -5.34
C PHE A 31 12.36 6.25 -5.75
N LYS A 32 11.75 6.81 -6.79
CA LYS A 32 12.10 8.13 -7.36
C LYS A 32 11.21 9.25 -6.84
N ARG A 33 9.95 8.95 -6.51
CA ARG A 33 8.98 9.97 -6.15
C ARG A 33 8.12 9.51 -4.99
N LEU A 34 8.06 10.35 -3.97
CA LEU A 34 7.03 10.32 -2.96
C LEU A 34 5.92 11.29 -3.39
N GLU A 35 4.71 10.79 -3.56
CA GLU A 35 3.55 11.62 -3.80
C GLU A 35 2.64 11.54 -2.59
N SER A 36 2.28 12.69 -2.04
CA SER A 36 1.19 12.81 -1.09
C SER A 36 0.10 13.61 -1.79
N ALA A 37 -1.03 12.96 -2.06
CA ALA A 37 -2.18 13.59 -2.68
C ALA A 37 -3.38 13.51 -1.74
N ASP A 38 -4.24 14.52 -1.85
CA ASP A 38 -5.59 14.42 -1.33
C ASP A 38 -6.47 13.77 -2.42
N TYR A 39 -6.90 12.52 -2.20
CA TYR A 39 -7.79 11.80 -3.10
C TYR A 39 -9.19 11.70 -2.47
N HIS A 40 -10.11 12.56 -2.90
CA HIS A 40 -11.47 12.68 -2.35
C HIS A 40 -11.51 12.93 -0.81
N GLY A 41 -10.69 13.85 -0.30
CA GLY A 41 -10.60 14.18 1.13
C GLY A 41 -9.78 13.19 1.96
N ARG A 42 -8.85 12.46 1.32
CA ARG A 42 -8.09 11.35 1.93
C ARG A 42 -6.61 11.46 1.61
N LYS A 43 -5.76 11.17 2.60
CA LYS A 43 -4.32 11.18 2.39
C LYS A 43 -3.91 9.90 1.70
N LEU A 44 -3.41 10.03 0.47
CA LEU A 44 -2.81 8.94 -0.29
C LEU A 44 -1.33 9.20 -0.40
N VAL A 45 -0.52 8.26 0.10
CA VAL A 45 0.94 8.32 -0.01
C VAL A 45 1.39 7.23 -0.96
N LYS A 46 2.11 7.61 -2.03
CA LYS A 46 2.65 6.70 -3.04
C LYS A 46 4.18 6.78 -3.10
N PHE A 47 4.83 5.63 -3.22
CA PHE A 47 6.26 5.47 -3.47
C PHE A 47 6.46 4.89 -4.86
N ASN A 48 6.75 5.76 -5.83
CA ASN A 48 6.86 5.38 -7.24
C ASN A 48 8.30 5.01 -7.60
N TYR A 49 8.46 3.89 -8.30
CA TYR A 49 9.74 3.37 -8.80
C TYR A 49 9.93 3.69 -10.30
N PRO A 50 11.18 3.65 -10.82
CA PRO A 50 11.48 3.96 -12.22
C PRO A 50 10.78 3.05 -13.23
N ASP A 51 10.51 1.81 -12.85
CA ASP A 51 9.82 0.79 -13.65
C ASP A 51 8.29 0.92 -13.58
N SER A 52 7.81 2.04 -13.03
CA SER A 52 6.40 2.35 -12.78
C SER A 52 5.73 1.48 -11.71
N SER A 53 6.47 0.62 -11.01
CA SER A 53 5.99 -0.07 -9.81
C SER A 53 5.70 0.94 -8.70
N CYS A 54 4.75 0.65 -7.82
CA CYS A 54 4.34 1.57 -6.76
C CYS A 54 3.97 0.83 -5.48
N VAL A 55 4.39 1.36 -4.33
CA VAL A 55 3.81 1.03 -3.01
C VAL A 55 2.93 2.19 -2.58
N PHE A 56 1.73 1.90 -2.06
CA PHE A 56 0.80 2.93 -1.62
C PHE A 56 0.24 2.64 -0.23
N ILE A 57 -0.21 3.71 0.44
CA ILE A 57 -0.91 3.67 1.72
C ILE A 57 -1.94 4.80 1.82
N THR A 58 -3.10 4.51 2.41
CA THR A 58 -4.13 5.50 2.75
C THR A 58 -4.83 5.19 4.08
N ASP A 59 -5.31 6.23 4.74
CA ASP A 59 -5.87 6.22 6.10
C ASP A 59 -7.40 6.09 6.15
N LYS A 60 -8.08 6.01 5.00
CA LYS A 60 -9.55 5.83 4.93
C LYS A 60 -10.02 5.02 3.74
N ASN A 61 -11.20 4.42 3.93
CA ASN A 61 -11.96 3.72 2.90
C ASN A 61 -12.07 4.53 1.61
N GLY A 62 -11.35 4.18 0.55
CA GLY A 62 -11.59 4.74 -0.79
C GLY A 62 -10.50 4.53 -1.84
N TYR A 63 -9.27 4.11 -1.47
CA TYR A 63 -8.28 3.81 -2.49
C TYR A 63 -8.52 2.44 -3.08
N VAL A 64 -9.13 2.43 -4.26
CA VAL A 64 -9.10 1.31 -5.18
C VAL A 64 -7.87 1.54 -6.03
N ALA A 65 -6.88 0.66 -5.96
CA ALA A 65 -5.77 0.78 -6.89
C ALA A 65 -6.32 0.68 -8.33
N ASP A 66 -5.90 1.61 -9.21
CA ASP A 66 -6.54 1.95 -10.50
C ASP A 66 -6.85 0.75 -11.43
N PHE A 67 -6.23 -0.41 -11.21
CA PHE A 67 -6.49 -1.64 -11.96
C PHE A 67 -7.78 -2.37 -11.56
N MET A 68 -8.33 -2.10 -10.37
CA MET A 68 -9.56 -2.76 -9.90
C MET A 68 -10.79 -2.16 -10.57
N SER A 69 -10.82 -0.83 -10.79
CA SER A 69 -11.82 -0.20 -11.65
C SER A 69 -11.69 -0.69 -13.11
N LEU A 70 -10.47 -0.97 -13.59
CA LEU A 70 -10.27 -1.58 -14.91
C LEU A 70 -10.75 -3.04 -15.01
N LYS A 71 -10.66 -3.83 -13.93
CA LYS A 71 -11.06 -5.24 -13.91
C LYS A 71 -12.55 -5.45 -13.62
N TYR A 72 -13.12 -4.63 -12.73
CA TYR A 72 -14.49 -4.78 -12.24
C TYR A 72 -15.43 -3.68 -12.71
N GLY A 73 -14.94 -2.65 -13.41
CA GLY A 73 -15.71 -1.51 -13.90
C GLY A 73 -15.61 -0.30 -12.98
N ASP A 74 -15.67 0.90 -13.56
CA ASP A 74 -15.81 2.14 -12.80
C ASP A 74 -17.06 2.06 -11.92
N GLY A 75 -16.93 2.40 -10.64
CA GLY A 75 -18.04 2.29 -9.68
C GLY A 75 -18.11 0.97 -8.92
N ILE A 76 -17.40 -0.10 -9.33
CA ILE A 76 -17.24 -1.30 -8.51
C ILE A 76 -16.06 -1.09 -7.56
N TYR A 77 -16.39 -0.35 -6.52
CA TYR A 77 -15.55 -0.18 -5.37
C TYR A 77 -15.71 -1.43 -4.49
N VAL A 78 -14.64 -2.20 -4.24
CA VAL A 78 -14.60 -3.16 -3.12
C VAL A 78 -14.47 -2.37 -1.80
N PHE A 79 -15.28 -1.33 -1.67
CA PHE A 79 -15.64 -0.65 -0.46
C PHE A 79 -17.05 -1.14 -0.24
N VAL A 80 -17.37 -1.93 0.78
CA VAL A 80 -17.86 -1.32 2.02
C VAL A 80 -18.08 -2.37 3.13
N ALA A 81 -18.09 -3.68 2.88
CA ALA A 81 -18.91 -4.55 3.73
C ALA A 81 -18.28 -5.08 5.03
N THR A 82 -16.96 -5.09 5.23
CA THR A 82 -16.37 -5.79 6.40
C THR A 82 -15.39 -4.93 7.20
N GLU A 83 -15.52 -4.99 8.53
CA GLU A 83 -14.52 -4.50 9.50
C GLU A 83 -13.24 -5.35 9.49
N ASP A 84 -13.30 -6.50 8.81
CA ASP A 84 -12.25 -7.51 8.77
C ASP A 84 -11.02 -7.11 7.96
N THR A 85 -9.94 -7.84 8.22
CA THR A 85 -8.74 -7.78 7.38
C THR A 85 -9.08 -8.33 6.01
N VAL A 86 -9.01 -7.49 4.97
CA VAL A 86 -9.20 -7.89 3.57
C VAL A 86 -7.85 -7.97 2.90
N ASN A 87 -7.58 -9.05 2.18
CA ASN A 87 -6.37 -9.22 1.37
C ASN A 87 -6.78 -9.65 -0.03
N ILE A 88 -6.55 -8.77 -1.00
CA ILE A 88 -6.89 -9.01 -2.40
C ILE A 88 -5.64 -8.81 -3.26
N ASN A 89 -5.53 -9.60 -4.32
CA ASN A 89 -4.40 -9.56 -5.23
C ASN A 89 -4.81 -10.01 -6.63
N GLY A 90 -3.95 -9.75 -7.60
CA GLY A 90 -4.17 -10.21 -8.96
C GLY A 90 -3.04 -9.85 -9.91
N LEU A 91 -3.29 -10.20 -11.18
CA LEU A 91 -2.42 -9.96 -12.31
C LEU A 91 -3.22 -9.18 -13.37
N TYR A 92 -2.64 -8.11 -13.91
CA TYR A 92 -3.21 -7.35 -15.02
C TYR A 92 -2.09 -6.91 -15.97
N LYS A 93 -2.24 -7.21 -17.27
CA LYS A 93 -1.21 -6.91 -18.30
C LYS A 93 0.20 -7.37 -17.88
N ASN A 94 0.31 -8.59 -17.34
CA ASN A 94 1.56 -9.18 -16.82
C ASN A 94 2.21 -8.40 -15.65
N LYS A 95 1.41 -7.61 -14.93
CA LYS A 95 1.83 -6.86 -13.76
C LYS A 95 0.98 -7.21 -12.55
N TYR A 96 1.66 -7.51 -11.45
CA TYR A 96 1.09 -7.88 -10.18
C TYR A 96 0.63 -6.67 -9.39
N TRP A 97 -0.39 -6.93 -8.60
CA TRP A 97 -0.88 -6.01 -7.60
C TRP A 97 -1.38 -6.77 -6.39
N ARG A 98 -1.35 -6.10 -5.24
CA ARG A 98 -1.89 -6.60 -3.99
C ARG A 98 -2.30 -5.45 -3.10
N GLU A 99 -3.40 -5.61 -2.39
CA GLU A 99 -3.96 -4.63 -1.47
C GLU A 99 -4.42 -5.33 -0.20
N ILE A 100 -4.09 -4.73 0.94
CA ILE A 100 -4.42 -5.19 2.27
C ILE A 100 -5.13 -4.05 3.00
N LYS A 101 -6.35 -4.32 3.46
CA LYS A 101 -7.05 -3.50 4.45
C LYS A 101 -6.85 -4.12 5.81
N LYS A 102 -6.29 -3.37 6.76
CA LYS A 102 -6.17 -3.79 8.16
C LYS A 102 -6.45 -2.60 9.06
N ASN A 103 -7.40 -2.73 9.98
CA ASN A 103 -7.71 -1.71 11.00
C ASN A 103 -7.88 -0.29 10.40
N ASN A 104 -8.70 -0.18 9.34
CA ASN A 104 -9.01 1.04 8.58
C ASN A 104 -7.84 1.68 7.80
N VAL A 105 -6.72 0.97 7.66
CA VAL A 105 -5.59 1.38 6.82
C VAL A 105 -5.56 0.48 5.61
N ILE A 106 -5.42 1.07 4.43
CA ILE A 106 -5.30 0.35 3.17
C ILE A 106 -3.92 0.59 2.61
N TYR A 107 -3.23 -0.48 2.29
CA TYR A 107 -1.88 -0.43 1.76
C TYR A 107 -1.65 -1.57 0.81
N GLY A 108 -0.71 -1.38 -0.10
CA GLY A 108 -0.50 -2.34 -1.16
C GLY A 108 0.56 -1.93 -2.12
N TYR A 109 0.64 -2.67 -3.22
CA TYR A 109 1.47 -2.33 -4.35
C TYR A 109 0.73 -2.55 -5.66
N SER A 110 1.21 -1.88 -6.70
CA SER A 110 0.67 -1.97 -8.05
C SER A 110 1.78 -1.95 -9.10
N ASN A 111 1.46 -2.49 -10.27
CA ASN A 111 2.29 -2.46 -11.46
C ASN A 111 3.66 -3.16 -11.31
N VAL A 112 3.74 -4.19 -10.45
CA VAL A 112 4.98 -4.91 -10.13
C VAL A 112 5.20 -6.06 -11.12
N SER A 113 6.39 -6.22 -11.67
CA SER A 113 6.73 -7.39 -12.51
C SER A 113 6.97 -8.65 -11.67
N GLU A 114 6.85 -9.83 -12.29
CA GLU A 114 7.03 -11.13 -11.61
C GLU A 114 8.35 -11.21 -10.82
N ASP A 115 9.45 -10.78 -11.43
CA ASP A 115 10.81 -10.82 -10.86
C ASP A 115 10.96 -9.97 -9.59
N ARG A 116 10.07 -8.99 -9.39
CA ARG A 116 10.06 -8.12 -8.21
C ARG A 116 8.92 -8.44 -7.24
N ARG A 117 8.01 -9.32 -7.60
CA ARG A 117 6.82 -9.62 -6.79
C ARG A 117 7.18 -10.01 -5.35
N ALA A 118 8.13 -10.93 -5.18
CA ALA A 118 8.54 -11.41 -3.87
C ALA A 118 9.12 -10.29 -2.98
N GLU A 119 9.85 -9.35 -3.57
CA GLU A 119 10.35 -8.16 -2.88
C GLU A 119 9.18 -7.34 -2.34
N PHE A 120 8.21 -6.99 -3.18
CA PHE A 120 7.06 -6.17 -2.78
C PHE A 120 6.10 -6.88 -1.82
N ASP A 121 5.90 -8.19 -1.97
CA ASP A 121 5.13 -9.01 -1.03
C ASP A 121 5.74 -8.93 0.38
N MET A 122 7.07 -8.95 0.48
CA MET A 122 7.77 -8.81 1.75
C MET A 122 7.58 -7.41 2.37
N VAL A 123 7.53 -6.35 1.55
CA VAL A 123 7.29 -4.97 2.02
C VAL A 123 5.96 -4.85 2.73
N ILE A 124 4.89 -5.31 2.08
CA ILE A 124 3.53 -5.17 2.61
C ILE A 124 3.28 -6.13 3.77
N ASN A 125 3.85 -7.35 3.74
CA ASN A 125 3.68 -8.32 4.84
C ASN A 125 4.43 -7.88 6.11
N ASN A 126 5.51 -7.11 5.99
CA ASN A 126 6.28 -6.58 7.12
C ASN A 126 5.89 -5.15 7.52
N MET A 127 4.77 -4.64 7.00
CA MET A 127 4.26 -3.33 7.39
C MET A 127 3.84 -3.33 8.87
N ASN A 128 4.36 -2.38 9.63
CA ASN A 128 3.98 -2.18 11.02
C ASN A 128 3.04 -0.98 11.15
N ILE A 129 1.89 -1.18 11.78
CA ILE A 129 0.90 -0.15 12.05
C ILE A 129 0.80 0.01 13.55
N ARG A 130 1.11 1.22 14.06
CA ARG A 130 1.00 1.56 15.48
C ARG A 130 -0.09 2.60 15.67
N TYR A 131 -0.95 2.33 16.64
CA TYR A 131 -2.00 3.24 17.07
C TYR A 131 -1.54 3.97 18.33
N PRO A 132 -1.81 5.28 18.46
CA PRO A 132 -1.54 5.99 19.69
C PRO A 132 -2.47 5.41 20.77
N GLU A 133 -1.94 5.18 21.96
CA GLU A 133 -2.76 4.71 23.09
C GLU A 133 -3.85 5.74 23.35
N LYS A 134 -5.12 5.29 23.35
CA LYS A 134 -6.22 6.12 23.83
C LYS A 134 -5.96 6.38 25.31
N LYS A 135 -5.55 7.60 25.67
CA LYS A 135 -5.59 8.05 27.07
C LYS A 135 -7.05 7.93 27.52
N LYS A 136 -7.30 7.02 28.46
CA LYS A 136 -8.60 6.82 29.11
C LYS A 136 -8.94 8.03 29.97
#